data_AF-A0A9E2X999-F1
#
_entry.id   AF-A0A9E2X999-F1
#
_cell.length_a   1.000
_cell.length_b   1.000
_cell.length_c   1.000
_cell.angle_alpha   90.00
_cell.angle_beta   90.00
_cell.angle_gamma   90.00
#
_symmetry.space_group_name_H-M   'P 1'
#
loop_
_entity.id
_entity.type
_entity.pdbx_description
1 polymer ?
#
loop_
_entity_poly.entity_id
_entity_poly.type
_entity_poly.pdbx_seq_one_letter_code
_entity_poly.pdbx_strand_id
1 'polypeptide(L)'
;DFVATVSELTRGKKLPVVYDSVGKDTFYKSLDCLAPLGLMVSFGQSSGAIGPVDIGILSAKGSLFLTRPTLVNYTATREDLLTASRELFEVVQSGAVKIAINQTYPLREAARAHCDLEGRKTTGQTVLTV
;
A
#
# COMPACT_ATOMS: atom_id res chain seq x y z
N ASP A 1 -18.46 -7.15 1.39
CA ASP A 1 -17.19 -7.78 1.82
C ASP A 1 -16.28 -7.90 0.59
N PHE A 2 -15.04 -7.41 0.64
CA PHE A 2 -14.23 -7.26 -0.58
C PHE A 2 -13.72 -8.60 -1.14
N VAL A 3 -13.57 -9.63 -0.30
CA VAL A 3 -13.14 -10.96 -0.74
C VAL A 3 -14.15 -11.55 -1.73
N ALA A 4 -15.44 -11.45 -1.43
CA ALA A 4 -16.52 -11.88 -2.32
C ALA A 4 -16.50 -11.13 -3.66
N THR A 5 -16.35 -9.80 -3.61
CA THR A 5 -16.26 -8.96 -4.82
C THR A 5 -15.04 -9.32 -5.67
N VAL A 6 -13.87 -9.56 -5.08
CA VAL A 6 -12.67 -10.01 -5.82
C VAL A 6 -12.93 -11.36 -6.48
N SER A 7 -13.54 -12.31 -5.77
CA SER A 7 -13.89 -13.61 -6.33
C SER A 7 -14.84 -13.47 -7.53
N GLU A 8 -15.84 -12.61 -7.45
CA GLU A 8 -16.77 -12.33 -8.55
C GLU A 8 -16.05 -11.73 -9.77
N LEU A 9 -15.28 -10.65 -9.57
CA LEU A 9 -14.56 -9.95 -10.64
C LEU A 9 -13.51 -10.84 -11.33
N THR A 10 -12.89 -11.72 -10.55
CA THR A 10 -11.86 -12.64 -11.06
C THR A 10 -12.43 -13.99 -11.53
N ARG A 11 -13.75 -14.20 -11.41
CA ARG A 11 -14.41 -15.49 -11.69
C ARG A 11 -13.77 -16.65 -10.93
N GLY A 12 -13.45 -16.42 -9.66
CA GLY A 12 -12.82 -17.38 -8.76
C GLY A 12 -11.31 -17.56 -8.97
N LYS A 13 -10.69 -16.89 -9.95
CA LYS A 13 -9.24 -17.03 -10.22
C LYS A 13 -8.36 -16.37 -9.18
N LYS A 14 -8.90 -15.42 -8.40
CA LYS A 14 -8.17 -14.62 -7.40
C LYS A 14 -7.03 -13.81 -8.02
N LEU A 15 -6.19 -13.19 -7.18
CA LEU A 15 -5.17 -12.22 -7.58
C LEU A 15 -3.75 -12.83 -7.52
N PRO A 16 -2.87 -12.54 -8.49
CA PRO A 16 -1.47 -12.96 -8.41
C PRO A 16 -0.67 -12.14 -7.39
N VAL A 17 -1.10 -10.92 -7.08
CA VAL A 17 -0.46 -10.01 -6.12
C VAL A 17 -1.50 -9.17 -5.40
N VAL A 18 -1.27 -8.88 -4.12
CA VAL A 18 -2.04 -7.92 -3.33
C VAL A 18 -1.09 -6.94 -2.67
N TYR A 19 -1.34 -5.64 -2.86
CA TYR A 19 -0.64 -4.54 -2.19
C TYR A 19 -1.52 -4.01 -1.06
N ASP A 20 -1.08 -4.19 0.20
CA ASP A 20 -1.84 -3.84 1.39
C ASP A 20 -1.08 -2.82 2.27
N SER A 21 -1.62 -1.60 2.36
CA SER A 21 -1.14 -0.54 3.23
C SER A 21 -1.95 -0.36 4.53
N VAL A 22 -3.03 -1.13 4.70
CA VAL A 22 -4.00 -0.95 5.77
C VAL A 22 -3.63 -1.79 7.00
N GLY A 23 -3.20 -3.03 6.82
CA GLY A 23 -2.67 -3.86 7.91
C GLY A 23 -3.75 -4.58 8.73
N LYS A 24 -3.85 -4.29 10.03
CA LYS A 24 -4.68 -5.03 11.00
C LYS A 24 -6.07 -5.45 10.48
N ASP A 25 -6.82 -4.52 9.90
CA ASP A 25 -8.22 -4.75 9.50
C ASP A 25 -8.37 -5.54 8.18
N THR A 26 -7.32 -5.62 7.36
CA THR A 26 -7.39 -6.20 6.00
C THR A 26 -6.51 -7.41 5.80
N PHE A 27 -5.45 -7.59 6.59
CA PHE A 27 -4.37 -8.54 6.31
C PHE A 27 -4.83 -9.96 5.94
N TYR A 28 -5.68 -10.58 6.76
CA TYR A 28 -6.14 -11.95 6.51
C TYR A 28 -7.07 -12.04 5.29
N LYS A 29 -7.93 -11.04 5.10
CA LYS A 29 -8.81 -10.96 3.92
C LYS A 29 -8.00 -10.72 2.63
N SER A 30 -6.91 -9.96 2.71
CA SER A 30 -5.96 -9.78 1.61
C SER A 30 -5.30 -11.10 1.22
N LEU A 31 -4.94 -11.96 2.18
CA LEU A 31 -4.46 -13.32 1.89
C LEU A 31 -5.55 -14.18 1.22
N ASP A 32 -6.82 -14.03 1.60
CA ASP A 32 -7.94 -14.76 0.97
C ASP A 32 -8.15 -14.39 -0.51
N CYS A 33 -7.74 -13.18 -0.90
CA CYS A 33 -7.81 -12.69 -2.27
C CYS A 33 -6.69 -13.21 -3.19
N LEU A 34 -5.68 -13.89 -2.66
CA LEU A 34 -4.55 -14.37 -3.47
C LEU A 34 -4.84 -15.74 -4.11
N ALA A 35 -4.42 -15.87 -5.36
CA ALA A 35 -4.31 -17.14 -6.07
C ALA A 35 -3.15 -17.97 -5.48
N PRO A 36 -3.12 -19.30 -5.69
CA PRO A 36 -1.97 -20.11 -5.32
C PRO A 36 -0.68 -19.52 -5.90
N LEU A 37 0.40 -19.57 -5.12
CA LEU A 37 1.71 -18.96 -5.43
C LEU A 37 1.68 -17.43 -5.56
N GLY A 38 0.62 -16.77 -5.09
CA GLY A 38 0.47 -15.31 -5.12
C GLY A 38 1.35 -14.59 -4.09
N LEU A 39 1.63 -13.32 -4.36
CA LEU A 39 2.46 -12.45 -3.51
C LEU A 39 1.62 -11.47 -2.68
N MET A 40 1.76 -11.55 -1.36
CA MET A 40 1.28 -10.55 -0.42
C MET A 40 2.37 -9.50 -0.19
N VAL A 41 2.13 -8.26 -0.62
CA VAL A 41 2.98 -7.10 -0.35
C VAL A 41 2.33 -6.27 0.75
N SER A 42 2.69 -6.56 1.99
CA SER A 42 2.21 -5.79 3.15
C SER A 42 3.14 -4.61 3.39
N PHE A 43 2.80 -3.40 2.95
CA PHE A 43 3.72 -2.24 2.98
C PHE A 43 3.28 -1.12 3.92
N GLY A 44 2.15 -1.26 4.61
CA GLY A 44 1.64 -0.28 5.57
C GLY A 44 0.82 -0.90 6.70
N GLN A 45 0.33 -0.06 7.60
CA GLN A 45 -0.47 -0.46 8.77
C GLN A 45 -1.38 0.67 9.27
N SER A 46 -2.07 1.38 8.37
CA SER A 46 -2.90 2.54 8.73
C SER A 46 -4.08 2.21 9.66
N SER A 47 -4.52 0.95 9.72
CA SER A 47 -5.52 0.47 10.69
C SER A 47 -4.92 -0.06 12.01
N GLY A 48 -3.59 -0.10 12.11
CA GLY A 48 -2.86 -0.61 13.26
C GLY A 48 -1.99 -1.82 12.92
N ALA A 49 -1.18 -2.22 13.92
CA ALA A 49 -0.19 -3.28 13.78
C ALA A 49 -0.82 -4.65 13.50
N ILE A 50 -0.17 -5.39 12.61
CA ILE A 50 -0.46 -6.82 12.39
C ILE A 50 0.25 -7.57 13.52
N GLY A 51 -0.49 -8.38 14.27
CA GLY A 51 0.09 -9.23 15.33
C GLY A 51 0.98 -10.35 14.78
N PRO A 52 1.48 -11.24 15.65
CA PRO A 52 2.20 -12.44 15.21
C PRO A 52 1.39 -13.23 14.18
N VAL A 53 2.02 -13.58 13.07
CA VAL A 53 1.41 -14.36 11.98
C VAL A 53 1.92 -15.78 12.04
N ASP A 54 1.00 -16.76 12.14
CA ASP A 54 1.33 -18.17 11.94
C ASP A 54 1.68 -18.41 10.46
N ILE A 55 2.93 -18.76 10.18
CA ILE A 55 3.44 -18.99 8.83
C ILE A 55 2.73 -20.17 8.12
N GLY A 56 2.14 -21.10 8.87
CA GLY A 56 1.35 -22.21 8.31
C GLY A 56 0.15 -21.72 7.49
N ILE A 57 -0.31 -20.48 7.72
CA ILE A 57 -1.38 -19.89 6.92
C ILE A 57 -0.98 -19.71 5.44
N LEU A 58 0.31 -19.49 5.16
CA LEU A 58 0.78 -19.24 3.80
C LEU A 58 0.67 -20.50 2.94
N SER A 59 1.02 -21.67 3.50
CA SER A 59 0.86 -22.95 2.80
C SER A 59 -0.61 -23.32 2.69
N ALA A 60 -1.40 -23.16 3.76
CA ALA A 60 -2.83 -23.46 3.78
C ALA A 60 -3.64 -22.65 2.75
N LYS A 61 -3.18 -21.45 2.39
CA LYS A 61 -3.83 -20.59 1.40
C LYS A 61 -3.26 -20.72 -0.03
N GLY A 62 -2.47 -21.76 -0.28
CA GLY A 62 -1.97 -22.09 -1.62
C GLY A 62 -0.52 -21.71 -1.83
N SER A 63 0.35 -21.93 -0.85
CA SER A 63 1.80 -21.67 -0.95
C SER A 63 2.13 -20.23 -1.31
N LEU A 64 1.54 -19.30 -0.56
CA LEU A 64 1.69 -17.86 -0.78
C LEU A 64 3.10 -17.36 -0.41
N PHE A 65 3.51 -16.28 -1.08
CA PHE A 65 4.67 -15.48 -0.70
C PHE A 65 4.21 -14.27 0.12
N LEU A 66 4.99 -13.87 1.12
CA LEU A 66 4.72 -12.68 1.94
C LEU A 66 5.98 -11.84 2.05
N THR A 67 5.85 -10.53 1.79
CA THR A 67 6.92 -9.55 2.01
C THR A 67 6.42 -8.33 2.78
N ARG A 68 7.31 -7.76 3.58
CA ARG A 68 7.13 -6.51 4.34
C ARG A 68 8.21 -5.51 3.91
N PRO A 69 8.07 -4.88 2.74
CA PRO A 69 9.11 -4.00 2.20
C PRO A 69 9.17 -2.67 2.94
N THR A 70 10.31 -1.99 2.83
CA THR A 70 10.49 -0.60 3.24
C THR A 70 11.16 0.17 2.10
N LEU A 71 10.81 1.44 1.92
CA LEU A 71 11.37 2.27 0.83
C LEU A 71 12.91 2.33 0.91
N VAL A 72 13.46 2.43 2.12
CA VAL A 72 14.91 2.54 2.36
C VAL A 72 15.69 1.40 1.71
N ASN A 73 15.14 0.18 1.67
CA ASN A 73 15.80 -0.96 1.04
C ASN A 73 15.79 -0.88 -0.49
N TYR A 74 14.78 -0.23 -1.09
CA TYR A 74 14.66 -0.05 -2.54
C TYR A 74 15.40 1.20 -3.05
N THR A 75 15.83 2.08 -2.14
CA THR A 75 16.62 3.28 -2.44
C THR A 75 17.90 3.30 -1.60
N ALA A 76 18.53 2.14 -1.44
CA ALA A 76 19.63 1.95 -0.50
C ALA A 76 20.90 2.68 -0.94
N THR A 77 21.14 2.76 -2.25
CA THR A 77 22.24 3.55 -2.81
C THR A 77 21.72 4.83 -3.46
N ARG A 78 22.64 5.78 -3.67
CA ARG A 78 22.34 6.99 -4.46
C ARG A 78 21.88 6.63 -5.87
N GLU A 79 22.48 5.61 -6.48
CA GLU A 79 22.11 5.16 -7.81
C GLU A 79 20.67 4.65 -7.84
N ASP A 80 20.29 3.78 -6.89
CA ASP A 80 18.92 3.26 -6.76
C ASP A 80 17.91 4.40 -6.59
N LEU A 81 18.20 5.34 -5.68
CA LEU A 81 17.35 6.51 -5.44
C LEU A 81 17.16 7.34 -6.72
N LEU A 82 18.23 7.61 -7.45
CA LEU A 82 18.18 8.41 -8.67
C LEU A 82 17.42 7.67 -9.78
N THR A 83 17.58 6.34 -9.89
CA THR A 83 16.82 5.51 -10.84
C THR A 83 15.33 5.54 -10.52
N ALA A 84 14.93 5.23 -9.29
CA ALA A 84 13.53 5.28 -8.87
C ALA A 84 12.91 6.68 -9.03
N SER A 85 13.69 7.73 -8.73
CA SER A 85 13.22 9.11 -8.91
C SER A 85 13.00 9.46 -10.37
N ARG A 86 13.92 9.07 -11.26
CA ARG A 86 13.77 9.31 -12.72
C ARG A 86 12.53 8.62 -13.25
N GLU A 87 12.33 7.34 -12.93
CA GLU A 87 11.15 6.57 -13.36
C GLU A 87 9.85 7.20 -12.85
N LEU A 88 9.80 7.62 -11.57
CA LEU A 88 8.66 8.32 -11.02
C LEU A 88 8.35 9.61 -11.80
N PHE A 89 9.37 10.46 -12.02
CA PHE A 89 9.17 11.73 -12.71
C PHE A 89 8.78 11.54 -14.18
N GLU A 90 9.31 10.53 -14.87
CA GLU A 90 8.91 10.19 -16.24
C GLU A 90 7.43 9.81 -16.32
N VAL A 91 6.96 8.95 -15.41
CA VAL A 91 5.55 8.54 -15.34
C VAL A 91 4.62 9.71 -14.98
N VAL A 92 5.06 10.61 -14.11
CA VAL A 92 4.29 11.84 -13.79
C VAL A 92 4.27 12.81 -14.97
N GLN A 93 5.41 13.05 -15.63
CA GLN A 93 5.53 13.96 -16.78
C GLN A 93 4.77 13.46 -18.01
N SER A 94 4.74 12.14 -18.24
CA SER A 94 3.93 11.54 -19.31
C SER A 94 2.41 11.67 -19.07
N GLY A 95 1.99 12.02 -17.85
CA GLY A 95 0.58 12.13 -17.47
C GLY A 95 -0.10 10.79 -17.19
N ALA A 96 0.64 9.68 -17.21
CA ALA A 96 0.16 8.36 -16.83
C ALA A 96 -0.25 8.30 -15.35
N VAL A 97 0.45 9.06 -14.49
CA VAL A 97 0.05 9.32 -13.11
C VAL A 97 -0.23 10.80 -12.92
N LYS A 98 -1.45 11.14 -12.49
CA LYS A 98 -1.86 12.50 -12.15
C LYS A 98 -1.94 12.64 -10.64
N ILE A 99 -1.14 13.56 -10.09
CA ILE A 99 -1.08 13.82 -8.66
C ILE A 99 -2.09 14.91 -8.31
N ALA A 100 -3.13 14.56 -7.55
CA ALA A 100 -4.11 15.50 -7.05
C ALA A 100 -3.69 16.00 -5.66
N ILE A 101 -3.36 17.29 -5.54
CA ILE A 101 -3.15 17.98 -4.26
C ILE A 101 -4.51 18.51 -3.83
N ASN A 102 -5.14 17.83 -2.87
CA ASN A 102 -6.50 18.14 -2.45
C ASN A 102 -6.56 19.00 -1.18
N GLN A 103 -5.44 19.10 -0.45
CA GLN A 103 -5.33 19.92 0.74
C GLN A 103 -3.91 20.48 0.91
N THR A 104 -3.85 21.72 1.35
CA THR A 104 -2.61 22.44 1.65
C THR A 104 -2.76 23.10 3.01
N TYR A 105 -1.82 22.87 3.92
CA TYR A 105 -1.78 23.50 5.23
C TYR A 105 -0.49 24.30 5.37
N PRO A 106 -0.48 25.46 6.05
CA PRO A 106 0.77 26.07 6.46
C PRO A 106 1.48 25.14 7.45
N LEU A 107 2.83 25.14 7.49
CA LEU A 107 3.62 24.26 8.34
C LEU A 107 3.23 24.35 9.83
N ARG A 108 2.86 25.55 10.29
CA ARG A 108 2.35 25.79 11.66
C ARG A 108 1.07 25.01 12.00
N GLU A 109 0.35 24.50 11.01
CA GLU A 109 -0.87 23.68 11.15
C GLU A 109 -0.60 22.18 10.94
N ALA A 110 0.65 21.72 11.01
CA ALA A 110 0.98 20.29 10.85
C ALA A 110 0.15 19.37 11.77
N ALA A 111 -0.13 19.79 13.00
CA ALA A 111 -0.99 19.03 13.92
C ALA A 111 -2.40 18.81 13.35
N ARG A 112 -3.00 19.82 12.72
CA ARG A 112 -4.30 19.71 12.06
C ARG A 112 -4.23 18.76 10.87
N ALA A 113 -3.19 18.88 10.04
CA ALA A 113 -2.98 18.01 8.90
C ALA A 113 -2.89 16.52 9.32
N HIS A 114 -2.25 16.22 10.45
CA HIS A 114 -2.20 14.87 11.02
C HIS A 114 -3.57 14.41 11.53
N CYS A 115 -4.29 15.25 12.28
CA CYS A 115 -5.64 14.91 12.76
C CYS A 115 -6.59 14.59 11.60
N ASP A 116 -6.51 15.34 10.50
CA ASP A 116 -7.36 15.09 9.33
C ASP A 116 -6.94 13.82 8.56
N LEU A 117 -5.64 13.52 8.49
CA LEU A 117 -5.12 12.27 7.90
C LEU A 117 -5.58 11.04 8.70
N GLU A 118 -5.34 11.04 10.02
CA GLU A 118 -5.72 9.94 10.93
C GLU A 118 -7.24 9.76 11.01
N GLY A 119 -7.97 10.88 10.99
CA GLY A 119 -9.44 10.93 10.94
C GLY A 119 -10.04 10.52 9.60
N ARG A 120 -9.22 10.08 8.62
CA ARG A 120 -9.64 9.67 7.27
C ARG A 120 -10.42 10.75 6.51
N LYS A 121 -10.09 12.03 6.75
CA LYS A 121 -10.73 13.19 6.09
C LYS A 121 -9.99 13.66 4.84
N THR A 122 -8.78 13.16 4.60
CA THR A 122 -7.97 13.53 3.43
C THR A 122 -8.21 12.59 2.26
N THR A 123 -8.16 13.12 1.05
CA THR A 123 -8.02 12.33 -0.19
C THR A 123 -6.85 12.88 -1.00
N GLY A 124 -6.26 12.11 -1.91
CA GLY A 124 -5.10 12.58 -2.69
C GLY A 124 -3.89 12.95 -1.80
N GLN A 125 -3.10 13.93 -2.24
CA GLN A 125 -1.90 14.40 -1.54
C GLN A 125 -2.19 15.61 -0.65
N THR A 126 -1.54 15.63 0.52
CA THR A 126 -1.46 16.78 1.42
C THR A 126 -0.09 17.43 1.29
N VAL A 127 -0.05 18.76 1.17
CA VAL A 127 1.21 19.54 1.17
C VAL A 127 1.26 20.47 2.38
N LEU A 128 2.44 20.61 2.98
CA LEU A 128 2.74 21.64 3.95
C LEU A 128 3.51 22.79 3.28
N THR A 129 3.07 24.03 3.46
CA THR A 129 3.77 25.22 2.96
C THR A 129 4.53 25.93 4.08
N VAL A 130 5.76 26.34 3.79
CA VAL A 130 6.67 27.01 4.72
C VAL A 130 6.63 28.52 4.59
#